data_AF-A0A968RLV4-F1
#
_entry.id   AF-A0A968RLV4-F1
#
_cell.length_a   1.000
_cell.length_b   1.000
_cell.length_c   1.000
_cell.angle_alpha   90.00
_cell.angle_beta   90.00
_cell.angle_gamma   90.00
#
_symmetry.space_group_name_H-M   'P 1'
#
loop_
_entity.id
_entity.type
_entity.pdbx_description
1 polymer ?
#
loop_
_entity_poly.entity_id
_entity_poly.type
_entity_poly.pdbx_seq_one_letter_code
_entity_poly.pdbx_strand_id
1 'polypeptide(L)'
;MSNFKFITFCFIISLCSCNDDSRKQVETTESVIASFSDQYSVIENGVISIPIDKETANWSSKIDIYSNNNKEYLVYQNDFNEHLQFYDIETGEKTYSLKLSTTGPNSVKCLSGFLCKIT
;
A
#
# COMPACT_ATOMS: atom_id res chain seq x y z
N MET A 1 -10.71 -21.19 -54.69
CA MET A 1 -10.21 -19.99 -53.98
C MET A 1 -10.29 -20.19 -52.45
N SER A 2 -9.47 -21.06 -51.86
CA SER A 2 -9.50 -21.27 -50.39
C SER A 2 -8.15 -21.62 -49.74
N ASN A 3 -7.02 -21.54 -50.47
CA ASN A 3 -5.70 -21.87 -49.92
C ASN A 3 -4.76 -20.65 -49.82
N PHE A 4 -5.17 -19.50 -50.33
CA PHE A 4 -4.34 -18.28 -50.32
C PHE A 4 -4.50 -17.46 -49.02
N LYS A 5 -5.61 -17.64 -48.28
CA LYS A 5 -5.86 -16.92 -47.02
C LYS A 5 -5.20 -17.55 -45.78
N PHE A 6 -4.86 -18.84 -45.84
CA PHE A 6 -4.26 -19.55 -44.71
C PHE A 6 -2.77 -19.22 -44.58
N ILE A 7 -2.07 -19.08 -45.71
CA ILE A 7 -0.64 -18.76 -45.76
C ILE A 7 -0.36 -17.35 -45.22
N THR A 8 -1.25 -16.38 -45.48
CA THR A 8 -1.12 -15.02 -44.93
C THR A 8 -1.31 -14.98 -43.41
N PHE A 9 -2.10 -15.89 -42.82
CA PHE A 9 -2.32 -15.93 -41.37
C PHE A 9 -1.09 -16.48 -40.61
N CYS A 10 -0.37 -17.45 -41.18
CA CYS A 10 0.83 -18.02 -40.55
C CYS A 10 2.03 -17.05 -40.53
N PHE A 11 2.14 -16.13 -41.48
CA PHE A 11 3.22 -15.13 -41.50
C PHE A 11 3.11 -14.08 -40.39
N ILE A 12 1.89 -13.78 -39.92
CA ILE A 12 1.67 -12.77 -38.87
C ILE A 12 2.09 -13.32 -37.48
N ILE A 13 1.99 -14.63 -37.27
CA ILE A 13 2.36 -15.27 -36.00
C ILE A 13 3.89 -15.40 -35.86
N SER A 14 4.64 -15.39 -36.97
CA SER A 14 6.10 -15.49 -36.95
C SER A 14 6.83 -14.19 -36.58
N LEU A 15 6.14 -13.04 -36.54
CA LEU A 15 6.76 -11.75 -36.21
C LEU A 15 6.59 -11.33 -34.74
N CYS A 16 5.92 -12.14 -33.92
CA CYS A 16 5.84 -11.93 -32.46
C CYS A 16 6.82 -12.79 -31.64
N SER A 17 7.67 -13.59 -32.27
CA SER A 17 8.83 -14.19 -31.59
C SER A 17 9.99 -13.20 -31.60
N CYS A 18 9.91 -12.19 -30.72
CA CYS A 18 11.10 -11.54 -30.21
C CYS A 18 11.89 -12.57 -29.40
N ASN A 19 12.84 -13.26 -30.05
CA ASN A 19 13.95 -13.89 -29.35
C ASN A 19 14.85 -12.75 -28.84
N ASP A 20 14.55 -12.23 -27.64
CA ASP A 20 15.53 -11.44 -26.90
C ASP A 20 16.56 -12.40 -26.30
N ASP A 21 17.63 -12.61 -27.06
CA ASP A 21 18.83 -13.36 -26.70
C ASP A 21 19.74 -12.55 -25.76
N SER A 22 19.15 -11.99 -24.69
CA SER A 22 19.87 -11.31 -23.62
C SER A 22 19.67 -12.04 -22.30
N ARG A 23 20.09 -13.31 -22.28
CA ARG A 23 20.37 -14.05 -21.05
C ARG A 23 21.66 -13.52 -20.43
N LYS A 24 21.64 -12.25 -19.98
CA LYS A 24 22.55 -11.82 -18.92
C LYS A 24 22.16 -12.61 -17.68
N GLN A 25 23.14 -13.23 -17.05
CA GLN A 25 22.99 -13.90 -15.76
C GLN A 25 22.26 -12.94 -14.81
N VAL A 26 20.97 -13.19 -14.60
CA VAL A 26 20.28 -12.70 -13.42
C VAL A 26 20.75 -13.65 -12.33
N GLU A 27 21.78 -13.23 -11.59
CA GLU A 27 21.97 -13.73 -10.23
C GLU A 27 20.61 -13.60 -9.55
N THR A 28 20.01 -14.75 -9.32
CA THR A 28 18.61 -14.92 -9.03
C THR A 28 18.28 -14.08 -7.80
N THR A 29 17.27 -13.23 -7.88
CA THR A 29 16.74 -12.48 -6.72
C THR A 29 16.48 -13.42 -5.52
N GLU A 30 16.20 -14.70 -5.78
CA GLU A 30 16.11 -15.77 -4.78
C GLU A 30 17.40 -16.03 -3.99
N SER A 31 18.60 -15.99 -4.61
CA SER A 31 19.86 -16.21 -3.87
C SER A 31 20.24 -15.02 -3.00
N VAL A 32 19.85 -13.80 -3.40
CA VAL A 32 20.02 -12.60 -2.57
C VAL A 32 19.04 -12.61 -1.40
N ILE A 33 17.77 -12.96 -1.62
CA ILE A 33 16.75 -13.08 -0.56
C ILE A 33 17.11 -14.18 0.45
N ALA A 34 17.58 -15.35 -0.02
CA ALA A 34 18.05 -16.42 0.85
C ALA A 34 19.27 -16.02 1.68
N SER A 35 20.21 -15.27 1.10
CA SER A 35 21.39 -14.79 1.84
C SER A 35 21.07 -13.73 2.91
N PHE A 36 19.99 -12.95 2.72
CA PHE A 36 19.51 -11.97 3.70
C PHE A 36 18.69 -12.62 4.82
N SER A 37 17.89 -13.65 4.53
CA SER A 37 17.06 -14.32 5.55
C SER A 37 17.88 -15.09 6.58
N ASP A 38 19.07 -15.56 6.22
CA ASP A 38 19.94 -16.33 7.12
C ASP A 38 20.74 -15.43 8.09
N GLN A 39 20.81 -14.12 7.85
CA GLN A 39 21.57 -13.17 8.67
C GLN A 39 20.69 -12.33 9.61
N TYR A 40 19.40 -12.19 9.31
CA TYR A 40 18.49 -11.35 10.09
C TYR A 40 17.19 -12.09 10.37
N SER A 41 16.80 -12.16 11.64
CA SER A 41 15.48 -12.63 12.06
C SER A 41 14.61 -11.44 12.47
N VAL A 42 13.33 -11.48 12.05
CA VAL A 42 12.33 -10.57 12.58
C VAL A 42 11.94 -11.09 13.96
N ILE A 43 12.15 -10.26 14.98
CA ILE A 43 11.67 -10.52 16.32
C ILE A 43 10.43 -9.67 16.58
N GLU A 44 9.40 -10.27 17.17
CA GLU A 44 8.22 -9.53 17.61
C GLU A 44 8.63 -8.57 18.73
N ASN A 45 8.38 -7.28 18.54
CA ASN A 45 8.70 -6.24 19.52
C ASN A 45 7.42 -5.59 20.06
N GLY A 46 6.60 -6.43 20.70
CA GLY A 46 5.37 -6.01 21.37
C GLY A 46 4.17 -5.79 20.44
N VAL A 47 3.05 -5.45 21.07
CA VAL A 47 1.75 -5.23 20.43
C VAL A 47 1.16 -3.93 20.95
N ILE A 48 0.77 -3.04 20.03
CA ILE A 48 0.03 -1.82 20.35
C ILE A 48 -1.46 -2.13 20.26
N SER A 49 -2.19 -1.93 21.36
CA SER A 49 -3.65 -2.12 21.43
C SER A 49 -4.34 -0.79 21.61
N ILE A 50 -5.13 -0.38 20.61
CA ILE A 50 -5.86 0.89 20.64
C ILE A 50 -7.35 0.60 20.84
N PRO A 51 -7.97 1.11 21.94
CA PRO A 51 -9.40 0.97 22.13
C PRO A 51 -10.16 1.79 21.08
N ILE A 52 -11.14 1.16 20.45
CA ILE A 52 -12.02 1.82 19.48
C ILE A 52 -13.44 1.94 20.05
N ASP A 53 -14.12 3.01 19.69
CA ASP A 53 -15.53 3.23 20.01
C ASP A 53 -16.44 2.64 18.92
N LYS A 54 -17.75 2.66 19.16
CA LYS A 54 -18.77 2.18 18.21
C LYS A 54 -18.82 2.95 16.88
N GLU A 55 -18.19 4.12 16.81
CA GLU A 55 -18.19 4.99 15.63
C GLU A 55 -16.93 4.80 14.78
N THR A 56 -16.04 3.90 15.21
CA THR A 56 -14.77 3.63 14.59
C THR A 56 -14.76 2.22 14.03
N ALA A 57 -14.53 2.07 12.72
CA ALA A 57 -14.33 0.75 12.14
C ALA A 57 -13.14 0.04 12.81
N ASN A 58 -13.19 -1.28 12.92
CA ASN A 58 -12.09 -2.08 13.45
C ASN A 58 -11.07 -2.49 12.37
N TRP A 59 -11.19 -1.92 11.17
CA TRP A 59 -10.33 -2.17 10.03
C TRP A 59 -10.19 -0.87 9.25
N SER A 60 -9.03 -0.68 8.63
CA SER A 60 -8.83 0.40 7.67
C SER A 60 -7.97 -0.07 6.52
N SER A 61 -8.27 0.45 5.34
CA SER A 61 -7.45 0.24 4.15
C SER A 61 -6.19 1.11 4.14
N LYS A 62 -6.09 2.10 5.05
CA LYS A 62 -5.01 3.10 5.09
C LYS A 62 -4.67 3.49 6.52
N ILE A 63 -3.45 3.14 6.92
CA ILE A 63 -2.84 3.52 8.19
C ILE A 63 -1.47 4.13 7.92
N ASP A 64 -1.08 5.08 8.76
CA ASP A 64 0.26 5.69 8.73
C ASP A 64 0.72 5.98 10.17
N ILE A 65 2.03 6.13 10.36
CA ILE A 65 2.60 6.57 11.63
C ILE A 65 3.11 7.99 11.44
N TYR A 66 2.63 8.89 12.30
CA TYR A 66 3.02 10.29 12.31
C TYR A 66 3.75 10.61 13.60
N SER A 67 5.00 11.05 13.50
CA SER A 67 5.77 11.52 14.65
C SER A 67 5.74 13.04 14.70
N ASN A 68 5.54 13.64 15.87
CA ASN A 68 5.60 15.08 16.11
C ASN A 68 6.02 15.37 17.55
N ASN A 69 7.00 16.25 17.76
CA ASN A 69 7.48 16.64 19.09
C ASN A 69 7.79 15.45 20.02
N ASN A 70 8.51 14.44 19.52
CA ASN A 70 8.83 13.19 20.23
C ASN A 70 7.62 12.35 20.65
N LYS A 71 6.43 12.61 20.11
CA LYS A 71 5.26 11.75 20.23
C LYS A 71 4.98 11.06 18.90
N GLU A 72 4.54 9.81 18.98
CA GLU A 72 4.09 9.05 17.83
C GLU A 72 2.59 8.85 17.86
N TYR A 73 1.99 8.99 16.69
CA TYR A 73 0.56 8.88 16.49
C TYR A 73 0.27 7.83 15.42
N LEU A 74 -0.68 6.94 15.70
CA LEU A 74 -1.30 6.14 14.66
C LEU A 74 -2.34 7.01 13.96
N VAL A 75 -2.15 7.22 12.66
CA VAL A 75 -3.13 7.90 11.81
C VAL A 75 -3.91 6.86 11.06
N TYR A 76 -5.22 6.95 11.18
CA TYR A 76 -6.15 5.91 10.80
C TYR A 76 -7.28 6.53 9.96
N GLN A 77 -7.51 6.00 8.75
CA GLN A 77 -8.69 6.36 7.96
C GLN A 77 -9.90 5.54 8.41
N ASN A 78 -10.89 6.22 8.97
CA ASN A 78 -12.16 5.62 9.36
C ASN A 78 -13.13 5.60 8.19
N ASP A 79 -13.20 4.44 7.53
CA ASP A 79 -14.05 4.23 6.36
C ASP A 79 -15.56 4.25 6.69
N PHE A 80 -15.97 4.23 7.97
CA PHE A 80 -17.39 4.34 8.36
C PHE A 80 -17.95 5.76 8.30
N ASN A 81 -17.14 6.77 8.59
CA ASN A 81 -17.63 8.14 8.74
C ASN A 81 -16.81 9.21 8.00
N GLU A 82 -15.83 8.81 7.17
CA GLU A 82 -15.00 9.73 6.37
C GLU A 82 -14.13 10.63 7.26
N HIS A 83 -13.56 10.08 8.33
CA HIS A 83 -12.63 10.81 9.20
C HIS A 83 -11.21 10.24 9.11
N LEU A 84 -10.22 11.12 9.23
CA LEU A 84 -8.86 10.75 9.64
C LEU A 84 -8.74 10.91 11.15
N GLN A 85 -8.49 9.83 11.85
CA GLN A 85 -8.37 9.81 13.31
C GLN A 85 -6.92 9.63 13.71
N PHE A 86 -6.52 10.31 14.79
CA PHE A 86 -5.16 10.33 15.31
C PHE A 86 -5.19 9.80 16.73
N TYR A 87 -4.44 8.72 16.96
CA TYR A 87 -4.33 8.08 18.26
C TYR A 87 -2.91 8.24 18.78
N ASP A 88 -2.76 8.72 20.01
CA ASP A 88 -1.45 8.69 20.69
C ASP A 88 -1.09 7.22 20.94
N ILE A 89 0.06 6.77 20.43
CA ILE A 89 0.45 5.34 20.50
C ILE A 89 0.76 4.92 21.93
N GLU A 90 1.27 5.83 22.76
CA GLU A 90 1.65 5.53 24.14
C GLU A 90 0.41 5.32 25.02
N THR A 91 -0.59 6.19 24.87
CA THR A 91 -1.81 6.15 25.70
C THR A 91 -2.95 5.36 25.07
N GLY A 92 -2.92 5.16 23.75
CA GLY A 92 -4.02 4.59 22.96
C GLY A 92 -5.22 5.55 22.81
N GLU A 93 -5.12 6.80 23.27
CA GLU A 93 -6.23 7.74 23.24
C GLU A 93 -6.37 8.43 21.87
N LYS A 94 -7.62 8.61 21.42
CA LYS A 94 -7.94 9.44 20.24
C LYS A 94 -7.73 10.91 20.59
N THR A 95 -6.65 11.49 20.09
CA THR A 95 -6.28 12.89 20.37
C THR A 95 -6.93 13.87 19.39
N TYR A 96 -7.15 13.43 18.15
CA TYR A 96 -7.73 14.28 17.12
C TYR A 96 -8.52 13.47 16.09
N SER A 97 -9.48 14.14 15.44
CA SER A 97 -10.34 13.56 14.40
C SER A 97 -10.66 14.63 13.37
N LEU A 98 -10.13 14.45 12.16
CA LEU A 98 -10.34 15.34 11.03
C LEU A 98 -11.47 14.79 10.16
N LYS A 99 -12.60 15.49 10.13
CA LYS A 99 -13.69 15.18 9.22
C LYS A 99 -13.32 15.58 7.79
N LEU A 100 -13.43 14.65 6.86
CA LEU A 100 -13.31 14.93 5.43
C LEU A 100 -14.68 15.39 4.91
N SER A 101 -14.76 16.62 4.38
CA SER A 101 -16.00 17.08 3.77
C SER A 101 -16.15 16.44 2.40
N THR A 102 -17.34 15.98 2.04
CA THR A 102 -17.65 15.54 0.67
C THR A 102 -18.22 16.66 -0.21
N THR A 103 -18.41 17.86 0.35
CA THR A 103 -18.95 19.04 -0.36
C THR A 103 -18.16 20.33 -0.07
N GLY A 104 -18.29 21.32 -0.95
CA GLY A 104 -17.59 22.60 -0.83
C GLY A 104 -16.16 22.61 -1.42
N PRO A 105 -15.46 23.76 -1.29
CA PRO A 105 -14.17 23.97 -1.94
C PRO A 105 -13.04 23.08 -1.41
N ASN A 106 -13.16 22.59 -0.17
CA ASN A 106 -12.20 21.68 0.46
C ASN A 106 -12.71 20.22 0.48
N SER A 107 -13.58 19.86 -0.45
CA SER A 107 -14.15 18.51 -0.47
C SER A 107 -13.17 17.44 -0.93
N VAL A 108 -13.24 16.29 -0.28
CA VAL A 108 -12.53 15.07 -0.63
C VAL A 108 -13.60 14.01 -0.90
N LYS A 109 -13.91 13.77 -2.18
CA LYS A 109 -14.96 12.80 -2.58
C LYS A 109 -14.56 11.36 -2.34
N CYS A 110 -13.27 11.07 -2.46
CA CYS A 110 -12.70 9.76 -2.23
C CYS A 110 -11.27 9.95 -1.74
N LEU A 111 -10.94 9.38 -0.59
CA LEU A 111 -9.58 9.34 -0.08
C LEU A 111 -8.99 7.97 -0.39
N SER A 112 -8.08 7.90 -1.37
CA SER A 112 -7.38 6.67 -1.73
C SER A 112 -6.11 6.44 -0.92
N GLY A 113 -5.74 7.38 -0.06
CA GLY A 113 -4.56 7.34 0.80
C GLY A 113 -4.19 8.74 1.29
N PHE A 114 -3.35 8.79 2.30
CA PHE A 114 -2.85 10.02 2.90
C PHE A 114 -1.39 9.83 3.30
N LEU A 115 -0.72 10.94 3.59
CA LEU A 115 0.65 10.97 4.05
C LEU A 115 0.78 12.07 5.10
N CYS A 116 1.25 11.72 6.28
CA CYS A 116 1.48 12.67 7.36
C CYS A 116 2.96 13.04 7.42
N LYS A 117 3.29 14.32 7.22
CA LYS A 117 4.67 14.83 7.26
C LYS A 117 4.73 16.14 8.03
N ILE A 118 5.80 16.29 8.82
CA ILE A 118 6.20 17.59 9.34
C ILE A 118 6.85 18.36 8.19
N THR A 119 6.41 19.59 7.97
CA THR A 119 7.05 20.58 7.09
C THR A 119 8.01 21.46 7.85
#